data_AF-T0YKM2-F1
#
_entry.id   AF-T0YKM2-F1
#
_cell.length_a   1.000
_cell.length_b   1.000
_cell.length_c   1.000
_cell.angle_alpha   90.00
_cell.angle_beta   90.00
_cell.angle_gamma   90.00
#
_symmetry.space_group_name_H-M   'P 1'
#
loop_
_entity.id
_entity.type
_entity.pdbx_description
1 polymer ?
#
loop_
_entity_poly.entity_id
_entity_poly.type
_entity_poly.pdbx_seq_one_letter_code
_entity_poly.pdbx_strand_id
1 'polypeptide(L)'
;ARNIPIDNFTLDFQWHDWGASRYGEFRWSPVRFSEALYPKDNPDALINWTRRLECKITGIMKPRIVVTNIQEAHAPLTTQAAAARKLGAWFPGEKPSPEGELNNSWEHLTSINLDFYKPICRQWFWHATWTHQCMQQGIAGFWNDEADSP
;
A
#
# COMPACT_ATOMS: atom_id res chain seq x y z
N ALA A 1 15.09 -10.31 -28.15
CA ALA A 1 15.10 -10.49 -26.68
C ALA A 1 16.55 -10.64 -26.22
N ARG A 2 16.93 -10.16 -25.02
CA ARG A 2 18.32 -10.21 -24.52
C ARG A 2 18.69 -11.51 -23.79
N ASN A 3 17.77 -12.47 -23.68
CA ASN A 3 17.96 -13.75 -22.97
C ASN A 3 18.44 -13.57 -21.51
N ILE A 4 18.03 -12.49 -20.85
CA ILE A 4 18.31 -12.25 -19.44
C ILE A 4 17.22 -12.95 -18.62
N PRO A 5 17.57 -13.90 -17.74
CA PRO A 5 16.61 -14.52 -16.84
C PRO A 5 15.98 -13.48 -15.90
N ILE A 6 14.67 -13.60 -15.67
CA ILE A 6 13.92 -12.76 -14.73
C ILE A 6 12.82 -13.61 -14.09
N ASP A 7 12.62 -13.44 -12.79
CA ASP A 7 11.55 -14.13 -12.06
C ASP A 7 10.62 -13.19 -11.28
N ASN A 8 10.99 -11.91 -11.10
CA ASN A 8 10.21 -10.97 -10.30
C ASN A 8 10.40 -9.51 -10.73
N PHE A 9 9.31 -8.73 -10.62
CA PHE A 9 9.35 -7.27 -10.57
C PHE A 9 8.99 -6.79 -9.17
N THR A 10 9.82 -5.93 -8.59
CA THR A 10 9.50 -5.24 -7.34
C THR A 10 9.04 -3.83 -7.66
N LEU A 11 7.82 -3.50 -7.24
CA LEU A 11 7.20 -2.20 -7.45
C LEU A 11 7.29 -1.40 -6.16
N ASP A 12 7.81 -0.18 -6.26
CA ASP A 12 7.76 0.80 -5.18
C ASP A 12 6.34 1.41 -5.10
N PHE A 13 6.17 2.58 -4.49
CA PHE A 13 4.89 3.24 -4.24
C PHE A 13 3.98 3.41 -5.45
N GLN A 14 4.49 3.23 -6.69
CA GLN A 14 3.66 3.29 -7.88
C GLN A 14 2.52 2.26 -7.87
N TRP A 15 2.69 1.11 -7.21
CA TRP A 15 1.72 0.02 -7.32
C TRP A 15 0.41 0.30 -6.60
N HIS A 16 0.43 1.06 -5.51
CA HIS A 16 -0.75 1.32 -4.71
C HIS A 16 -1.18 2.77 -4.71
N ASP A 17 -2.44 2.99 -4.37
CA ASP A 17 -3.07 4.30 -4.29
C ASP A 17 -2.68 5.03 -2.99
N TRP A 18 -1.37 5.18 -2.75
CA TRP A 18 -0.83 5.85 -1.55
C TRP A 18 -1.39 7.26 -1.41
N GLY A 19 -1.85 7.60 -0.21
CA GLY A 19 -2.51 8.88 0.06
C GLY A 19 -4.03 8.83 -0.04
N ALA A 20 -4.60 7.85 -0.74
CA ALA A 20 -6.05 7.74 -0.87
C ALA A 20 -6.70 7.09 0.36
N SER A 21 -7.89 7.59 0.69
CA SER A 21 -8.75 6.96 1.69
C SER A 21 -9.33 5.61 1.20
N ARG A 22 -10.13 4.97 2.05
CA ARG A 22 -10.74 3.64 1.82
C ARG A 22 -9.71 2.51 1.65
N TYR A 23 -8.54 2.61 2.29
CA TYR A 23 -7.42 1.66 2.19
C TYR A 23 -6.61 1.75 0.90
N GLY A 24 -6.21 2.95 0.48
CA GLY A 24 -5.43 3.16 -0.74
C GLY A 24 -4.07 2.44 -0.75
N GLU A 25 -3.44 2.29 0.42
CA GLU A 25 -2.18 1.56 0.55
C GLU A 25 -2.30 0.02 0.38
N PHE A 26 -3.53 -0.48 0.22
CA PHE A 26 -3.81 -1.90 -0.02
C PHE A 26 -4.50 -2.15 -1.38
N ARG A 27 -4.64 -1.11 -2.22
CA ARG A 27 -5.31 -1.20 -3.54
C ARG A 27 -4.36 -0.77 -4.63
N TRP A 28 -4.49 -1.38 -5.80
CA TRP A 28 -3.79 -0.94 -6.99
C TRP A 28 -4.08 0.53 -7.34
N SER A 29 -3.03 1.29 -7.67
CA SER A 29 -3.15 2.69 -8.10
C SER A 29 -3.87 2.78 -9.45
N PRO A 30 -4.97 3.54 -9.58
CA PRO A 30 -5.66 3.71 -10.85
C PRO A 30 -4.95 4.67 -11.82
N VAL A 31 -3.93 5.41 -11.33
CA VAL A 31 -3.26 6.49 -12.09
C VAL A 31 -1.93 6.03 -12.67
N ARG A 32 -1.10 5.33 -11.88
CA ARG A 32 0.27 4.97 -12.28
C ARG A 32 0.34 3.64 -13.02
N PHE A 33 -0.59 2.73 -12.76
CA PHE A 33 -0.80 1.53 -13.54
C PHE A 33 -2.04 1.75 -14.40
N SER A 34 -1.85 1.83 -15.72
CA SER A 34 -2.93 2.15 -16.66
C SER A 34 -4.01 1.06 -16.67
N GLU A 35 -5.18 1.37 -17.24
CA GLU A 35 -6.18 0.38 -17.63
C GLU A 35 -5.60 -0.77 -18.48
N ALA A 36 -4.37 -0.66 -19.02
CA ALA A 36 -3.73 -1.77 -19.72
C ALA A 36 -3.25 -2.90 -18.80
N LEU A 37 -2.84 -2.59 -17.55
CA LEU A 37 -2.44 -3.58 -16.55
C LEU A 37 -3.60 -3.96 -15.63
N TYR A 38 -4.55 -3.03 -15.45
CA TYR A 38 -5.80 -3.25 -14.73
C TYR A 38 -7.03 -2.82 -15.54
N PRO A 39 -7.35 -3.52 -16.65
CA PRO A 39 -8.52 -3.17 -17.45
C PRO A 39 -9.78 -3.31 -16.61
N LYS A 40 -10.65 -2.31 -16.65
CA LYS A 40 -11.94 -2.32 -15.95
C LYS A 40 -12.75 -3.60 -16.24
N ASP A 41 -12.65 -4.11 -17.47
CA ASP A 41 -13.37 -5.30 -17.93
C ASP A 41 -12.52 -6.59 -17.86
N ASN A 42 -11.27 -6.51 -17.38
CA ASN A 42 -10.38 -7.67 -17.23
C ASN A 42 -9.39 -7.47 -16.06
N PRO A 43 -9.88 -7.47 -14.80
CA PRO A 43 -9.02 -7.33 -13.62
C PRO A 43 -7.97 -8.44 -13.51
N ASP A 44 -8.18 -9.58 -14.16
CA ASP A 44 -7.24 -10.69 -14.19
C ASP A 44 -6.09 -10.51 -15.20
N ALA A 45 -6.04 -9.40 -15.96
CA ALA A 45 -5.01 -9.20 -17.00
C ALA A 45 -3.58 -9.29 -16.43
N LEU A 46 -3.33 -8.67 -15.28
CA LEU A 46 -2.03 -8.67 -14.64
C LEU A 46 -1.66 -10.06 -14.11
N ILE A 47 -2.57 -10.75 -13.42
CA ILE A 47 -2.30 -12.09 -12.90
C ILE A 47 -2.12 -13.11 -14.05
N ASN A 48 -2.82 -12.92 -15.16
CA ASN A 48 -2.62 -13.74 -16.35
C ASN A 48 -1.30 -13.42 -17.05
N TRP A 49 -0.84 -12.16 -17.03
CA TRP A 49 0.47 -11.78 -17.56
C TRP A 49 1.62 -12.38 -16.73
N THR A 50 1.56 -12.25 -15.40
CA THR A 50 2.55 -12.85 -14.49
C THR A 50 2.62 -14.37 -14.64
N ARG A 51 1.46 -15.05 -14.73
CA ARG A 51 1.38 -16.50 -15.00
C ARG A 51 1.99 -16.89 -16.35
N ARG A 52 1.66 -16.17 -17.44
CA ARG A 52 2.20 -16.47 -18.77
C ARG A 52 3.72 -16.29 -18.87
N LEU A 53 4.28 -15.35 -18.11
CA LEU A 53 5.72 -15.07 -18.11
C LEU A 53 6.47 -15.81 -17.00
N GLU A 54 5.77 -16.57 -16.16
CA GLU A 54 6.32 -17.18 -14.94
C GLU A 54 7.08 -16.17 -14.05
N CYS A 55 6.64 -14.91 -14.08
CA CYS A 55 7.29 -13.79 -13.43
C CYS A 55 6.36 -13.17 -12.39
N LYS A 56 6.83 -13.07 -11.15
CA LYS A 56 6.06 -12.58 -10.00
C LYS A 56 6.10 -11.05 -9.94
N ILE A 57 5.20 -10.50 -9.13
CA ILE A 57 5.24 -9.10 -8.75
C ILE A 57 5.23 -9.02 -7.23
N THR A 58 6.20 -8.30 -6.66
CA THR A 58 6.20 -7.90 -5.26
C THR A 58 5.93 -6.41 -5.14
N GLY A 59 5.09 -6.01 -4.19
CA GLY A 59 4.80 -4.61 -3.92
C GLY A 59 5.46 -4.13 -2.64
N ILE A 60 5.96 -2.90 -2.61
CA ILE A 60 6.40 -2.26 -1.37
C ILE A 60 5.23 -2.16 -0.37
N MET A 61 5.49 -2.43 0.89
CA MET A 61 4.59 -2.14 2.01
C MET A 61 5.37 -1.35 3.04
N LYS A 62 4.68 -0.40 3.67
CA LYS A 62 5.23 0.38 4.78
C LYS A 62 4.53 -0.02 6.08
N PRO A 63 5.22 0.01 7.23
CA PRO A 63 4.61 -0.27 8.54
C PRO A 63 3.79 0.91 9.07
N ARG A 64 3.20 1.71 8.18
CA ARG A 64 2.44 2.92 8.47
C ARG A 64 1.31 3.09 7.48
N ILE A 65 0.36 3.95 7.83
CA ILE A 65 -0.78 4.30 6.99
C ILE A 65 -0.93 5.81 6.90
N VAL A 66 -1.53 6.29 5.82
CA VAL A 66 -1.83 7.71 5.68
C VAL A 66 -2.99 8.10 6.59
N VAL A 67 -2.78 9.15 7.40
CA VAL A 67 -3.74 9.67 8.38
C VAL A 67 -4.66 10.70 7.74
N THR A 68 -4.08 11.70 7.09
CA THR A 68 -4.82 12.79 6.44
C THR A 68 -4.05 13.37 5.26
N ASN A 69 -4.79 14.05 4.39
CA ASN A 69 -4.26 15.07 3.49
C ASN A 69 -4.11 16.38 4.30
N ILE A 70 -2.92 16.97 4.30
CA ILE A 70 -2.55 18.17 5.08
C ILE A 70 -3.02 19.48 4.44
N GLN A 71 -3.63 19.44 3.25
CA GLN A 71 -4.17 20.65 2.62
C GLN A 71 -5.31 21.27 3.44
N GLU A 72 -5.83 20.56 4.45
CA GLU A 72 -6.97 20.98 5.24
C GLU A 72 -6.69 20.79 6.74
N ALA A 73 -6.59 21.90 7.48
CA ALA A 73 -6.71 21.87 8.92
C ALA A 73 -8.09 21.27 9.27
N HIS A 74 -8.13 20.22 10.10
CA HIS A 74 -9.32 19.42 10.44
C HIS A 74 -9.80 18.39 9.41
N ALA A 75 -9.00 18.03 8.40
CA ALA A 75 -9.39 16.96 7.49
C ALA A 75 -9.72 15.65 8.25
N PRO A 76 -10.80 14.95 7.83
CA PRO A 76 -11.18 13.70 8.45
C PRO A 76 -10.09 12.64 8.25
N LEU A 77 -9.96 11.74 9.23
CA LEU A 77 -9.10 10.57 9.08
C LEU A 77 -9.49 9.79 7.82
N THR A 78 -8.50 9.25 7.13
CA THR A 78 -8.74 8.19 6.15
C THR A 78 -9.49 7.02 6.82
N THR A 79 -10.23 6.24 6.03
CA THR A 79 -10.99 5.10 6.56
C THR A 79 -10.08 4.12 7.33
N GLN A 80 -8.90 3.85 6.79
CA GLN A 80 -7.91 2.99 7.42
C GLN A 80 -7.35 3.59 8.71
N ALA A 81 -7.11 4.90 8.78
CA ALA A 81 -6.62 5.56 9.99
C ALA A 81 -7.68 5.57 11.09
N ALA A 82 -8.94 5.80 10.74
CA ALA A 82 -10.06 5.70 11.68
C ALA A 82 -10.20 4.27 12.25
N ALA A 83 -10.06 3.25 11.39
CA ALA A 83 -10.11 1.85 11.80
C ALA A 83 -8.93 1.48 12.72
N ALA A 84 -7.70 1.79 12.32
CA ALA A 84 -6.49 1.53 13.12
C ALA A 84 -6.55 2.23 14.49
N ARG A 85 -7.03 3.47 14.54
CA ARG A 85 -7.24 4.20 15.80
C ARG A 85 -8.23 3.50 16.71
N LYS A 86 -9.36 3.05 16.18
CA LYS A 86 -10.40 2.32 16.95
C LYS A 86 -9.86 1.01 17.51
N LEU A 87 -8.95 0.35 16.80
CA LEU A 87 -8.32 -0.91 17.22
C LEU A 87 -7.15 -0.69 18.19
N GLY A 88 -6.74 0.55 18.46
CA GLY A 88 -5.53 0.84 19.22
C GLY A 88 -4.25 0.35 18.53
N ALA A 89 -4.25 0.29 17.21
CA ALA A 89 -3.16 -0.25 16.39
C ALA A 89 -1.98 0.71 16.22
N TRP A 90 -2.06 1.95 16.70
CA TRP A 90 -0.95 2.89 16.71
C TRP A 90 -0.03 2.64 17.90
N PHE A 91 1.22 3.08 17.81
CA PHE A 91 2.09 3.14 18.97
C PHE A 91 1.54 4.10 20.04
N PRO A 92 1.67 3.80 21.35
CA PRO A 92 1.24 4.70 22.40
C PRO A 92 1.94 6.07 22.32
N GLY A 93 1.17 7.14 22.17
CA GLY A 93 1.70 8.51 22.10
C GLY A 93 2.25 8.92 20.73
N GLU A 94 2.19 8.03 19.72
CA GLU A 94 2.58 8.33 18.35
C GLU A 94 1.78 9.51 17.79
N LYS A 95 2.47 10.38 17.05
CA LYS A 95 1.87 11.54 16.39
C LYS A 95 2.04 11.38 14.89
N PRO A 96 1.02 11.74 14.08
CA PRO A 96 1.19 11.74 12.64
C PRO A 96 2.37 12.61 12.22
N SER A 97 3.21 12.09 11.33
CA SER A 97 4.36 12.79 10.76
C SER A 97 4.13 13.09 9.28
N PRO A 98 4.66 14.20 8.73
CA PRO A 98 4.64 14.45 7.30
C PRO A 98 5.26 13.28 6.53
N GLU A 99 4.65 12.90 5.41
CA GLU A 99 5.22 11.92 4.50
C GLU A 99 6.39 12.53 3.72
N GLY A 100 7.47 11.76 3.58
CA GLY A 100 8.64 12.12 2.81
C GLY A 100 8.66 11.49 1.40
N GLU A 101 8.80 12.37 0.40
CA GLU A 101 9.62 12.21 -0.82
C GLU A 101 9.08 11.64 -2.17
N LEU A 102 9.96 11.77 -3.19
CA LEU A 102 9.79 11.88 -4.65
C LEU A 102 9.06 13.15 -5.13
N ASN A 103 9.86 14.17 -5.49
CA ASN A 103 9.46 15.41 -6.14
C ASN A 103 8.30 16.16 -5.46
N ASN A 104 8.32 16.24 -4.13
CA ASN A 104 7.37 17.02 -3.35
C ASN A 104 5.89 16.53 -3.46
N SER A 105 5.65 15.35 -4.04
CA SER A 105 4.30 14.91 -4.39
C SER A 105 3.44 14.49 -3.19
N TRP A 106 4.05 14.17 -2.05
CA TRP A 106 3.36 13.77 -0.81
C TRP A 106 3.68 14.64 0.39
N GLU A 107 4.35 15.78 0.18
CA GLU A 107 4.55 16.77 1.25
C GLU A 107 3.26 17.14 1.91
N HIS A 108 2.16 17.01 1.14
CA HIS A 108 0.82 17.27 1.57
C HIS A 108 0.16 16.12 2.35
N LEU A 109 0.85 15.05 2.73
CA LEU A 109 0.28 13.91 3.45
C LEU A 109 0.93 13.78 4.83
N THR A 110 0.18 13.23 5.78
CA THR A 110 0.77 12.69 7.01
C THR A 110 0.48 11.21 7.11
N SER A 111 1.39 10.49 7.75
CA SER A 111 1.26 9.07 8.07
C SER A 111 1.48 8.82 9.55
N ILE A 112 1.13 7.62 9.99
CA ILE A 112 1.36 7.17 11.36
C ILE A 112 1.82 5.73 11.39
N ASN A 113 2.85 5.44 12.20
CA ASN A 113 3.38 4.10 12.36
C ASN A 113 2.39 3.20 13.10
N LEU A 114 2.39 1.94 12.71
CA LEU A 114 1.55 0.89 13.26
C LEU A 114 2.35 -0.01 14.21
N ASP A 115 1.74 -0.34 15.32
CA ASP A 115 2.31 -1.18 16.36
C ASP A 115 2.06 -2.67 16.03
N PHE A 116 2.95 -3.25 15.24
CA PHE A 116 2.88 -4.67 14.87
C PHE A 116 3.19 -5.64 16.02
N TYR A 117 3.63 -5.18 17.20
CA TYR A 117 3.70 -6.03 18.39
C TYR A 117 2.31 -6.48 18.83
N LYS A 118 1.28 -5.65 18.57
CA LYS A 118 -0.12 -5.98 18.86
C LYS A 118 -0.67 -7.01 17.87
N PRO A 119 -1.18 -8.17 18.33
CA PRO A 119 -1.80 -9.16 17.46
C PRO A 119 -2.95 -8.61 16.63
N ILE A 120 -3.76 -7.71 17.20
CA ILE A 120 -4.88 -7.09 16.48
C ILE A 120 -4.42 -6.23 15.30
N CYS A 121 -3.27 -5.56 15.41
CA CYS A 121 -2.69 -4.79 14.32
C CYS A 121 -2.28 -5.72 13.16
N ARG A 122 -1.56 -6.81 13.46
CA ARG A 122 -1.16 -7.80 12.45
C ARG A 122 -2.37 -8.42 11.74
N GLN A 123 -3.40 -8.80 12.50
CA GLN A 123 -4.62 -9.38 11.95
C GLN A 123 -5.36 -8.39 11.03
N TRP A 124 -5.53 -7.15 11.47
CA TRP A 124 -6.19 -6.12 10.69
C TRP A 124 -5.42 -5.78 9.41
N PHE A 125 -4.09 -5.62 9.50
CA PHE A 125 -3.24 -5.29 8.37
C PHE A 125 -3.25 -6.41 7.31
N TRP A 126 -3.12 -7.67 7.75
CA TRP A 126 -3.25 -8.83 6.86
C TRP A 126 -4.66 -8.95 6.26
N HIS A 127 -5.70 -8.68 7.05
CA HIS A 127 -7.07 -8.70 6.53
C HIS A 127 -7.29 -7.62 5.46
N ALA A 128 -6.66 -6.45 5.59
CA ALA A 128 -6.76 -5.39 4.61
C ALA A 128 -6.18 -5.80 3.23
N THR A 129 -5.06 -6.53 3.18
CA THR A 129 -4.50 -7.03 1.91
C THR A 129 -5.46 -7.98 1.19
N TRP A 130 -6.19 -8.80 1.94
CA TRP A 130 -7.19 -9.71 1.39
C TRP A 130 -8.47 -9.00 0.93
N THR A 131 -9.03 -8.14 1.79
CA THR A 131 -10.29 -7.44 1.54
C THR A 131 -10.19 -6.43 0.41
N HIS A 132 -9.01 -5.84 0.23
CA HIS A 132 -8.72 -4.91 -0.88
C HIS A 132 -8.06 -5.60 -2.08
N GLN A 133 -8.06 -6.92 -2.07
CA GLN A 133 -7.79 -7.83 -3.17
C GLN A 133 -6.38 -7.73 -3.79
N CYS A 134 -5.43 -6.96 -3.26
CA CYS A 134 -4.14 -6.77 -3.93
C CYS A 134 -3.41 -8.09 -4.25
N MET A 135 -3.55 -9.10 -3.38
CA MET A 135 -3.00 -10.45 -3.58
C MET A 135 -3.71 -11.21 -4.71
N GLN A 136 -5.05 -11.23 -4.71
CA GLN A 136 -5.86 -11.86 -5.76
C GLN A 136 -5.64 -11.17 -7.12
N GLN A 137 -5.24 -9.91 -7.07
CA GLN A 137 -5.01 -9.04 -8.21
C GLN A 137 -3.55 -9.08 -8.73
N GLY A 138 -2.69 -9.93 -8.16
CA GLY A 138 -1.38 -10.28 -8.75
C GLY A 138 -0.16 -9.94 -7.89
N ILE A 139 -0.31 -9.31 -6.73
CA ILE A 139 0.79 -9.19 -5.77
C ILE A 139 1.09 -10.58 -5.20
N ALA A 140 2.30 -11.07 -5.43
CA ALA A 140 2.78 -12.37 -4.96
C ALA A 140 3.56 -12.29 -3.65
N GLY A 141 3.96 -11.08 -3.23
CA GLY A 141 4.68 -10.86 -1.98
C GLY A 141 4.91 -9.38 -1.70
N PHE A 142 5.39 -9.09 -0.50
CA PHE A 142 5.59 -7.72 -0.03
C PHE A 142 7.07 -7.45 0.25
N TRP A 143 7.58 -6.37 -0.32
CA TRP A 143 8.80 -5.73 0.14
C TRP A 143 8.45 -4.86 1.34
N ASN A 144 8.63 -5.39 2.55
CA ASN A 144 8.38 -4.64 3.79
C ASN A 144 9.54 -3.66 4.00
N ASP A 145 9.34 -2.41 3.61
CA ASP A 145 10.35 -1.35 3.68
C ASP A 145 10.15 -0.47 4.92
N GLU A 146 11.22 0.14 5.41
CA GLU A 146 11.24 0.96 6.63
C GLU A 146 10.71 0.25 7.90
N ALA A 147 10.75 -1.09 7.91
CA ALA A 147 10.31 -1.93 9.02
C ALA A 147 11.36 -2.11 10.14
N ASP A 148 12.45 -1.36 10.06
CA ASP A 148 13.55 -1.28 11.02
C ASP A 148 13.39 -0.11 12.02
N SER A 149 12.41 0.78 11.76
CA SER A 149 12.06 1.85 12.69
C SER A 149 11.42 1.27 13.97
N PRO A 150 11.77 1.82 15.15
CA PRO A 150 11.38 1.27 16.47
C PRO A 150 9.87 1.19 16.72
#